data_AF-A0A484BK82-F1
#
_entry.id   AF-A0A484BK82-F1
#
_cell.length_a   1.000
_cell.length_b   1.000
_cell.length_c   1.000
_cell.angle_alpha   90.00
_cell.angle_beta   90.00
_cell.angle_gamma   90.00
#
_symmetry.space_group_name_H-M   'P 1'
#
loop_
_entity.id
_entity.type
_entity.pdbx_description
1 polymer ?
#
loop_
_entity_poly.entity_id
_entity_poly.type
_entity_poly.pdbx_seq_one_letter_code
_entity_poly.pdbx_strand_id
1 'polypeptide(L)'
;MFQWHFVLFYGLLTVIIGLGGAQVAYVEDADIDKQKSNLAGRKPLYSPARCARYQLLYPGDQLNDWICDCAPAALYHPESDACYPAYRQGPCNDSQILVLYKEKVIPECVNNPCRQDGHFLIRDKCFEFGSMNQNKNPCPKKEYTYVLGVNPRTLMVDCVQLSTQLETRFSLDVSNNSVAPPEYHIDLAEKCGRGSRLFAQGRCTAAP
;
A
#
# COMPACT_ATOMS: atom_id res chain seq x y z
N MET A 1 -76.03 34.37 -8.32
CA MET A 1 -74.80 34.53 -9.12
C MET A 1 -73.52 34.26 -8.30
N PHE A 2 -73.57 33.39 -7.28
CA PHE A 2 -72.50 33.25 -6.27
C PHE A 2 -72.11 31.78 -6.00
N GLN A 3 -72.44 30.87 -6.91
CA GLN A 3 -72.22 29.43 -6.74
C GLN A 3 -71.30 28.83 -7.82
N TRP A 4 -71.11 29.53 -8.95
CA TRP A 4 -70.18 29.14 -10.02
C TRP A 4 -68.73 29.58 -9.77
N HIS A 5 -68.52 30.65 -9.00
CA HIS A 5 -67.17 31.12 -8.66
C HIS A 5 -66.44 30.20 -7.68
N PHE A 6 -67.17 29.57 -6.74
CA PHE A 6 -66.57 28.66 -5.75
C PHE A 6 -66.06 27.35 -6.36
N VAL A 7 -66.72 26.83 -7.40
CA VAL A 7 -66.31 25.59 -8.08
C VAL A 7 -65.08 25.81 -8.96
N LEU A 8 -64.99 26.97 -9.65
CA LEU A 8 -63.81 27.34 -10.43
C LEU A 8 -62.58 27.62 -9.54
N PHE A 9 -62.78 28.18 -8.34
CA PHE A 9 -61.68 28.42 -7.40
C PHE A 9 -61.14 27.12 -6.79
N TYR A 10 -62.01 26.17 -6.46
CA TYR A 10 -61.60 24.85 -5.95
C TYR A 10 -60.93 23.98 -7.03
N GLY A 11 -61.35 24.08 -8.29
CA GLY A 11 -60.70 23.39 -9.41
C GLY A 11 -59.32 23.95 -9.76
N LEU A 12 -59.05 25.23 -9.50
CA LEU A 12 -57.73 25.83 -9.67
C LEU A 12 -56.79 25.54 -8.49
N LEU A 13 -57.34 25.38 -7.27
CA LEU A 13 -56.58 25.01 -6.07
C LEU A 13 -56.13 23.54 -6.07
N THR A 14 -56.88 22.63 -6.68
CA THR A 14 -56.46 21.22 -6.78
C THR A 14 -55.40 20.95 -7.86
N VAL A 15 -55.22 21.85 -8.83
CA VAL A 15 -54.19 21.73 -9.88
C VAL A 15 -52.81 22.21 -9.41
N ILE A 16 -52.72 23.07 -8.39
CA ILE A 16 -51.44 23.63 -7.93
C ILE A 16 -50.69 22.71 -6.95
N ILE A 17 -51.36 21.71 -6.35
CA ILE A 17 -50.73 20.76 -5.40
C ILE A 17 -49.99 19.61 -6.15
N GLY A 18 -50.06 19.57 -7.48
CA GLY A 18 -49.55 18.46 -8.29
C GLY A 18 -48.08 18.54 -8.76
N LEU A 19 -47.36 19.65 -8.56
CA LEU A 19 -45.98 19.77 -9.02
C LEU A 19 -45.07 20.34 -7.93
N GLY A 20 -44.14 19.51 -7.44
CA GLY A 20 -43.08 20.00 -6.57
C GLY A 20 -42.40 18.98 -5.66
N GLY A 21 -42.56 17.68 -5.88
CA GLY A 21 -41.68 16.68 -5.27
C GLY A 21 -40.35 16.60 -6.00
N ALA A 22 -39.52 17.64 -5.94
CA ALA A 22 -38.12 17.50 -6.32
C ALA A 22 -37.45 16.60 -5.28
N GLN A 23 -37.32 15.31 -5.60
CA GLN A 23 -36.44 14.44 -4.86
C GLN A 23 -35.03 14.88 -5.22
N VAL A 24 -34.44 15.72 -4.37
CA VAL A 24 -33.01 16.03 -4.45
C VAL A 24 -32.30 14.74 -4.04
N ALA A 25 -32.05 13.88 -5.02
CA ALA A 25 -31.10 12.81 -4.90
C ALA A 25 -29.72 13.48 -4.89
N TYR A 26 -29.20 13.71 -3.68
CA TYR A 26 -27.78 13.96 -3.54
C TYR A 26 -27.07 12.72 -4.07
N VAL A 27 -26.11 12.90 -4.96
CA VAL A 27 -25.13 11.86 -5.24
C VAL A 27 -24.50 11.54 -3.89
N GLU A 28 -24.60 10.30 -3.42
CA GLU A 28 -23.72 9.85 -2.35
C GLU A 28 -22.32 10.15 -2.85
N ASP A 29 -21.65 11.13 -2.23
CA ASP A 29 -20.26 11.42 -2.51
C ASP A 29 -19.53 10.09 -2.45
N ALA A 30 -19.11 9.61 -3.63
CA ALA A 30 -18.61 8.26 -3.83
C ALA A 30 -17.58 7.98 -2.75
N ASP A 31 -17.94 7.15 -1.77
CA ASP A 31 -17.26 6.87 -0.50
C ASP A 31 -15.77 7.24 -0.55
N ILE A 32 -15.47 8.54 -0.45
CA ILE A 32 -14.09 9.00 -0.43
C ILE A 32 -13.70 8.66 0.98
N ASP A 33 -13.09 7.48 1.13
CA ASP A 33 -12.50 6.99 2.37
C ASP A 33 -12.04 8.20 3.18
N LYS A 34 -12.79 8.50 4.24
CA LYS A 34 -12.62 9.74 5.00
C LYS A 34 -11.21 9.79 5.61
N GLN A 35 -10.50 8.65 5.66
CA GLN A 35 -9.08 8.58 6.02
C GLN A 35 -8.15 9.17 4.95
N LYS A 36 -8.54 9.18 3.67
CA LYS A 36 -7.71 9.66 2.54
C LYS A 36 -7.97 11.11 2.16
N SER A 37 -9.12 11.68 2.51
CA SER A 37 -9.44 13.09 2.21
C SER A 37 -8.44 14.07 2.84
N ASN A 38 -7.90 13.75 4.02
CA ASN A 38 -6.90 14.55 4.74
C ASN A 38 -5.45 14.28 4.33
N LEU A 39 -5.21 13.33 3.41
CA LEU A 39 -3.85 13.04 2.96
C LEU A 39 -3.32 14.16 2.06
N ALA A 40 -4.19 14.91 1.37
CA ALA A 40 -3.82 16.04 0.50
C ALA A 40 -2.66 15.72 -0.48
N GLY A 41 -2.59 14.47 -0.95
CA GLY A 41 -1.52 14.01 -1.84
C GLY A 41 -0.16 13.75 -1.18
N ARG A 42 -0.05 13.81 0.15
CA ARG A 42 1.17 13.42 0.89
C ARG A 42 1.50 11.95 0.61
N LYS A 43 2.75 11.68 0.27
CA LYS A 43 3.28 10.34 0.04
C LYS A 43 4.20 9.92 1.19
N PRO A 44 4.37 8.61 1.44
CA PRO A 44 5.37 8.14 2.39
C PRO A 44 6.77 8.61 2.01
N LEU A 45 7.59 8.89 3.02
CA LEU A 45 8.94 9.43 2.84
C LEU A 45 9.99 8.53 3.48
N TYR A 46 11.13 8.40 2.79
CA TYR A 46 12.32 7.86 3.41
C TYR A 46 12.94 8.91 4.34
N SER A 47 13.02 8.61 5.64
CA SER A 47 13.57 9.53 6.64
C SER A 47 14.36 8.74 7.70
N PRO A 48 15.63 8.37 7.41
CA PRO A 48 16.43 7.53 8.32
C PRO A 48 16.76 8.23 9.65
N ALA A 49 16.62 9.56 9.71
CA ALA A 49 16.76 10.32 10.96
C ALA A 49 15.53 10.21 11.88
N ARG A 50 14.37 9.80 11.35
CA ARG A 50 13.09 9.74 12.10
C ARG A 50 12.53 8.33 12.25
N CYS A 51 12.73 7.49 11.23
CA CYS A 51 12.23 6.11 11.20
C CYS A 51 13.39 5.12 11.19
N ALA A 52 13.16 3.97 11.83
CA ALA A 52 14.15 2.91 11.89
C ALA A 52 14.37 2.27 10.52
N ARG A 53 15.35 1.36 10.44
CA ARG A 53 15.63 0.60 9.22
C ARG A 53 14.37 -0.16 8.77
N TYR A 54 14.15 -0.22 7.45
CA TYR A 54 13.00 -0.88 6.82
C TYR A 54 11.65 -0.27 7.21
N GLN A 55 11.64 1.01 7.59
CA GLN A 55 10.44 1.79 7.82
C GLN A 55 10.41 3.02 6.92
N LEU A 56 9.20 3.47 6.59
CA LEU A 56 8.94 4.75 5.96
C LEU A 56 8.14 5.64 6.90
N LEU A 57 8.24 6.94 6.69
CA LEU A 57 7.43 7.93 7.37
C LEU A 57 6.13 8.12 6.58
N TYR A 58 5.04 7.54 7.08
CA TYR A 58 3.71 7.62 6.48
C TYR A 58 2.96 8.85 6.99
N PRO A 59 2.17 9.52 6.13
CA PRO A 59 1.24 10.54 6.59
C PRO A 59 0.17 9.93 7.50
N GLY A 60 -0.06 10.57 8.64
CA GLY A 60 -1.16 10.27 9.56
C GLY A 60 -2.49 10.85 9.09
N ASP A 61 -3.55 10.63 9.88
CA ASP A 61 -4.92 11.01 9.50
C ASP A 61 -5.18 12.52 9.66
N GLN A 62 -4.30 13.21 10.38
CA GLN A 62 -4.30 14.67 10.53
C GLN A 62 -3.23 15.31 9.63
N LEU A 63 -3.42 16.59 9.31
CA LEU A 63 -2.60 17.35 8.35
C LEU A 63 -1.08 17.31 8.65
N ASN A 64 -0.72 17.33 9.93
CA ASN A 64 0.67 17.35 10.39
C ASN A 64 1.09 16.06 11.11
N ASP A 65 0.23 15.05 11.12
CA ASP A 65 0.55 13.76 11.73
C ASP A 65 1.40 12.93 10.76
N TRP A 66 2.41 12.27 11.31
CA TRP A 66 3.35 11.42 10.58
C TRP A 66 3.79 10.28 11.48
N ILE A 67 3.71 9.06 10.95
CA ILE A 67 3.97 7.85 11.71
C ILE A 67 4.95 6.96 10.95
N CYS A 68 5.92 6.39 11.67
CA CYS A 68 6.78 5.38 11.09
C CYS A 68 6.06 4.05 11.02
N ASP A 69 6.12 3.38 9.87
CA ASP A 69 5.57 2.04 9.67
C ASP A 69 6.46 1.25 8.71
N CYS A 70 6.30 -0.08 8.67
CA CYS A 70 7.13 -0.92 7.82
C CYS A 70 7.01 -0.53 6.35
N ALA A 71 8.16 -0.51 5.67
CA ALA A 71 8.23 -0.27 4.24
C ALA A 71 7.49 -1.38 3.44
N PRO A 72 7.12 -1.11 2.17
CA PRO A 72 6.65 -2.13 1.24
C PRO A 72 7.50 -3.39 1.26
N ALA A 73 6.84 -4.55 1.26
CA ALA A 73 7.48 -5.86 1.34
C ALA A 73 8.35 -6.10 2.59
N ALA A 74 8.27 -5.25 3.61
CA ALA A 74 8.82 -5.50 4.94
C ALA A 74 7.71 -5.95 5.91
N LEU A 75 8.10 -6.80 6.86
CA LEU A 75 7.23 -7.44 7.84
C LEU A 75 7.60 -6.97 9.24
N TYR A 76 6.60 -6.57 10.00
CA TYR A 76 6.74 -6.28 11.42
C TYR A 76 6.91 -7.58 12.21
N HIS A 77 7.97 -7.65 13.01
CA HIS A 77 8.24 -8.73 13.93
C HIS A 77 8.02 -8.26 15.38
N PRO A 78 6.96 -8.74 16.06
CA PRO A 78 6.57 -8.23 17.38
C PRO A 78 7.64 -8.40 18.47
N GLU A 79 8.36 -9.53 18.49
CA GLU A 79 9.30 -9.82 19.59
C GLU A 79 10.49 -8.86 19.60
N SER A 80 10.91 -8.37 18.43
CA SER A 80 12.01 -7.41 18.30
C SER A 80 11.54 -5.97 18.08
N ASP A 81 10.22 -5.73 18.01
CA ASP A 81 9.61 -4.43 17.65
C ASP A 81 10.26 -3.73 16.44
N ALA A 82 10.51 -4.50 15.38
CA ALA A 82 11.24 -4.03 14.20
C ALA A 82 10.67 -4.60 12.90
N CYS A 83 10.96 -3.93 11.78
CA CYS A 83 10.56 -4.37 10.46
C CYS A 83 11.74 -5.06 9.76
N TYR A 84 11.46 -6.11 9.00
CA TYR A 84 12.47 -6.83 8.21
C TYR A 84 11.92 -7.18 6.83
N PRO A 85 12.73 -7.18 5.76
CA PRO A 85 12.24 -7.57 4.45
C PRO A 85 11.72 -9.02 4.45
N ALA A 86 10.58 -9.26 3.80
CA ALA A 86 10.02 -10.59 3.66
C ALA A 86 10.97 -11.52 2.86
N TYR A 87 10.96 -12.81 3.18
CA TYR A 87 11.84 -13.83 2.59
C TYR A 87 13.35 -13.54 2.76
N ARG A 88 13.72 -12.70 3.73
CA ARG A 88 15.09 -12.52 4.20
C ARG A 88 15.25 -13.11 5.60
N GLN A 89 16.50 -13.33 6.01
CA GLN A 89 16.82 -13.86 7.33
C GLN A 89 16.18 -13.04 8.46
N GLY A 90 16.33 -11.71 8.43
CA GLY A 90 15.74 -10.84 9.44
C GLY A 90 16.14 -11.23 10.86
N PRO A 91 15.19 -11.44 11.79
CA PRO A 91 15.46 -11.87 13.16
C PRO A 91 15.58 -13.40 13.31
N CYS A 92 15.43 -14.16 12.21
CA CYS A 92 15.45 -15.62 12.25
C CYS A 92 16.87 -16.17 12.37
N ASN A 93 16.99 -17.43 12.80
CA ASN A 93 18.27 -18.13 12.87
C ASN A 93 18.90 -18.32 11.49
N ASP A 94 20.17 -18.73 11.48
CA ASP A 94 20.88 -19.05 10.25
C ASP A 94 20.11 -20.08 9.40
N SER A 95 20.10 -19.86 8.09
CA SER A 95 19.33 -20.65 7.11
C SER A 95 17.81 -20.58 7.26
N GLN A 96 17.27 -19.69 8.08
CA GLN A 96 15.84 -19.40 8.12
C GLN A 96 15.52 -18.06 7.45
N ILE A 97 14.26 -17.88 7.07
CA ILE A 97 13.72 -16.66 6.47
C ILE A 97 12.38 -16.31 7.10
N LEU A 98 12.08 -15.01 7.14
CA LEU A 98 10.85 -14.46 7.69
C LEU A 98 9.74 -14.44 6.64
N VAL A 99 8.61 -15.11 6.91
CA VAL A 99 7.50 -15.25 5.96
C VAL A 99 6.16 -14.92 6.64
N LEU A 100 5.28 -14.20 5.93
CA LEU A 100 3.92 -13.94 6.39
C LEU A 100 2.88 -14.61 5.48
N TYR A 101 2.47 -15.84 5.83
CA TYR A 101 1.44 -16.60 5.11
C TYR A 101 0.08 -15.89 5.10
N LYS A 102 -0.66 -15.98 3.99
CA LYS A 102 -1.87 -15.18 3.68
C LYS A 102 -2.82 -14.97 4.87
N GLU A 103 -3.14 -16.03 5.60
CA GLU A 103 -4.11 -16.06 6.70
C GLU A 103 -3.54 -15.63 8.07
N LYS A 104 -2.27 -15.20 8.11
CA LYS A 104 -1.56 -14.81 9.32
C LYS A 104 -1.37 -13.29 9.37
N VAL A 105 -1.34 -12.78 10.61
CA VAL A 105 -1.00 -11.38 10.94
C VAL A 105 0.44 -11.28 11.43
N ILE A 106 0.93 -12.29 12.15
CA ILE A 106 2.29 -12.35 12.69
C ILE A 106 3.16 -13.24 11.78
N PRO A 107 4.36 -12.77 11.38
CA PRO A 107 5.24 -13.55 10.52
C PRO A 107 5.91 -14.70 11.28
N GLU A 108 6.32 -15.72 10.55
CA GLU A 108 6.94 -16.94 11.07
C GLU A 108 8.33 -17.13 10.45
N CYS A 109 9.27 -17.63 11.24
CA CYS A 109 10.59 -18.04 10.76
C CYS A 109 10.53 -19.47 10.21
N VAL A 110 10.86 -19.64 8.93
CA VAL A 110 10.82 -20.94 8.25
C VAL A 110 12.17 -21.26 7.62
N ASN A 111 12.47 -22.55 7.47
CA ASN A 111 13.72 -22.96 6.84
C ASN A 111 13.79 -22.51 5.38
N ASN A 112 14.90 -21.90 4.98
CA ASN A 112 15.20 -21.57 3.60
C ASN A 112 15.83 -22.79 2.90
N PRO A 113 15.16 -23.42 1.92
CA PRO A 113 15.72 -24.57 1.20
C PRO A 113 17.05 -24.27 0.50
N CYS A 114 17.29 -23.01 0.14
CA CYS A 114 18.53 -22.57 -0.50
C CYS A 114 19.69 -22.38 0.47
N ARG A 115 19.43 -22.36 1.79
CA ARG A 115 20.44 -22.14 2.85
C ARG A 115 21.31 -20.89 2.64
N GLN A 116 20.81 -19.93 1.88
CA GLN A 116 21.49 -18.70 1.52
C GLN A 116 20.47 -17.56 1.53
N ASP A 117 20.73 -16.54 2.34
CA ASP A 117 19.86 -15.37 2.40
C ASP A 117 19.74 -14.70 1.02
N GLY A 118 18.57 -14.13 0.74
CA GLY A 118 18.28 -13.52 -0.55
C GLY A 118 18.07 -14.49 -1.71
N HIS A 119 18.00 -15.79 -1.46
CA HIS A 119 17.70 -16.80 -2.47
C HIS A 119 16.36 -17.48 -2.20
N PHE A 120 15.65 -17.79 -3.28
CA PHE A 120 14.37 -18.48 -3.24
C PHE A 120 14.35 -19.67 -4.20
N LEU A 121 13.72 -20.77 -3.77
CA LEU A 121 13.67 -22.03 -4.52
C LEU A 121 12.50 -22.03 -5.52
N ILE A 122 12.78 -22.26 -6.79
CA ILE A 122 11.77 -22.47 -7.84
C ILE A 122 12.15 -23.71 -8.64
N ARG A 123 11.30 -24.75 -8.63
CA ARG A 123 11.52 -26.02 -9.37
C ARG A 123 12.94 -26.56 -9.17
N ASP A 124 13.33 -26.72 -7.91
CA ASP A 124 14.64 -27.26 -7.48
C ASP A 124 15.87 -26.41 -7.82
N LYS A 125 15.68 -25.17 -8.26
CA LYS A 125 16.78 -24.22 -8.49
C LYS A 125 16.63 -22.99 -7.62
N CYS A 126 17.73 -22.58 -7.00
CA CYS A 126 17.81 -21.36 -6.21
C CYS A 126 18.07 -20.15 -7.10
N PHE A 127 17.24 -19.12 -6.93
CA PHE A 127 17.33 -17.86 -7.65
C PHE A 127 17.51 -16.71 -6.67
N GLU A 128 18.38 -15.78 -7.02
CA GLU A 128 18.66 -14.58 -6.24
C GLU A 128 17.56 -13.53 -6.48
N PHE A 129 17.04 -12.93 -5.41
CA PHE A 129 16.15 -11.78 -5.50
C PHE A 129 16.83 -10.60 -6.18
N GLY A 130 16.12 -9.86 -7.02
CA GLY A 130 16.62 -8.64 -7.66
C GLY A 130 17.63 -8.87 -8.80
N SER A 131 17.97 -10.12 -9.15
CA SER A 131 18.96 -10.39 -10.18
C SER A 131 18.50 -9.87 -11.56
N MET A 132 19.23 -8.88 -12.09
CA MET A 132 19.05 -8.38 -13.47
C MET A 132 19.72 -9.28 -14.53
N ASN A 133 20.56 -10.25 -14.10
CA ASN A 133 21.21 -11.17 -15.03
C ASN A 133 20.18 -12.09 -15.69
N GLN A 134 20.05 -12.02 -17.02
CA GLN A 134 19.02 -12.76 -17.74
C GLN A 134 19.11 -14.28 -17.56
N ASN A 135 20.29 -14.86 -17.35
CA ASN A 135 20.44 -16.30 -17.14
C ASN A 135 20.13 -16.74 -15.71
N LYS A 136 20.16 -15.79 -14.76
CA LYS A 136 19.88 -16.01 -13.33
C LYS A 136 18.53 -15.45 -12.88
N ASN A 137 17.80 -14.79 -13.77
CA ASN A 137 16.47 -14.25 -13.50
C ASN A 137 15.40 -15.25 -14.01
N PRO A 138 14.52 -15.79 -13.14
CA PRO A 138 13.47 -16.71 -13.56
C PRO A 138 12.26 -16.00 -14.20
N CYS A 139 12.15 -14.68 -14.09
CA CYS A 139 10.96 -13.93 -14.51
C CYS A 139 10.82 -13.77 -16.03
N PRO A 140 9.59 -13.76 -16.57
CA PRO A 140 9.33 -13.34 -17.94
C PRO A 140 9.57 -11.83 -18.09
N LYS A 141 9.64 -11.32 -19.34
CA LYS A 141 9.71 -9.88 -19.63
C LYS A 141 10.91 -9.16 -18.97
N LYS A 142 12.08 -9.77 -19.02
CA LYS A 142 13.34 -9.28 -18.40
C LYS A 142 13.79 -7.94 -19.00
N GLU A 143 13.45 -7.71 -20.26
CA GLU A 143 13.64 -6.47 -20.99
C GLU A 143 12.87 -5.28 -20.39
N TYR A 144 11.84 -5.55 -19.58
CA TYR A 144 11.08 -4.53 -18.83
C TYR A 144 11.46 -4.49 -17.34
N THR A 145 12.66 -4.95 -16.98
CA THR A 145 13.22 -4.90 -15.61
C THR A 145 12.42 -5.67 -14.55
N TYR A 146 11.66 -6.68 -14.97
CA TYR A 146 11.02 -7.63 -14.05
C TYR A 146 12.08 -8.55 -13.46
N VAL A 147 12.12 -8.63 -12.13
CA VAL A 147 13.03 -9.48 -11.37
C VAL A 147 12.26 -10.29 -10.35
N LEU A 148 12.87 -11.37 -9.88
CA LEU A 148 12.33 -12.10 -8.73
C LEU A 148 12.36 -11.17 -7.51
N GLY A 149 11.22 -10.94 -6.88
CA GLY A 149 11.08 -10.07 -5.73
C GLY A 149 9.90 -10.49 -4.86
N VAL A 150 9.47 -9.58 -3.98
CA VAL A 150 8.28 -9.78 -3.15
C VAL A 150 7.24 -8.76 -3.56
N ASN A 151 6.04 -9.23 -3.86
CA ASN A 151 4.90 -8.36 -4.13
C ASN A 151 4.47 -7.66 -2.82
N PRO A 152 4.50 -6.32 -2.73
CA PRO A 152 4.27 -5.62 -1.47
C PRO A 152 2.83 -5.68 -0.97
N ARG A 153 1.87 -6.08 -1.82
CA ARG A 153 0.46 -6.26 -1.41
C ARG A 153 0.20 -7.66 -0.88
N THR A 154 0.67 -8.69 -1.60
CA THR A 154 0.43 -10.08 -1.22
C THR A 154 1.46 -10.60 -0.20
N LEU A 155 2.64 -9.98 -0.16
CA LEU A 155 3.83 -10.42 0.57
C LEU A 155 4.25 -11.85 0.18
N MET A 156 4.04 -12.19 -1.09
CA MET A 156 4.48 -13.44 -1.69
C MET A 156 5.58 -13.17 -2.70
N VAL A 157 6.42 -14.17 -2.93
CA VAL A 157 7.42 -14.11 -3.99
C VAL A 157 6.73 -14.05 -5.35
N ASP A 158 7.15 -13.08 -6.16
CA ASP A 158 6.55 -12.79 -7.46
C ASP A 158 7.58 -12.15 -8.39
N CYS A 159 7.23 -12.00 -9.66
CA CYS A 159 7.98 -11.19 -10.60
C CYS A 159 7.54 -9.74 -10.49
N VAL A 160 8.36 -8.93 -9.82
CA VAL A 160 8.10 -7.52 -9.59
C VAL A 160 8.93 -6.66 -10.53
N GLN A 161 8.35 -5.56 -10.98
CA GLN A 161 9.06 -4.59 -11.78
C GLN A 161 9.97 -3.76 -10.87
N LEU A 162 11.27 -3.70 -11.17
CA LEU A 162 12.14 -2.74 -10.50
C LEU A 162 11.68 -1.33 -10.86
N SER A 163 11.52 -0.49 -9.83
CA SER A 163 11.34 0.94 -10.01
C SER A 163 12.67 1.52 -10.50
N THR A 164 12.93 1.40 -11.79
CA THR A 164 13.91 2.27 -12.44
C THR A 164 13.27 3.66 -12.45
N GLN A 165 13.54 4.44 -11.40
CA GLN A 165 13.60 5.88 -11.61
C GLN A 165 14.71 6.06 -12.65
N LEU A 166 14.35 6.04 -13.93
CA LEU A 166 15.25 6.49 -14.98
C LEU A 166 15.61 7.90 -14.55
N GLU A 167 16.87 8.12 -14.18
CA GLU A 167 17.43 9.47 -14.05
C GLU A 167 17.28 10.13 -15.42
N THR A 168 16.14 10.76 -15.65
CA THR A 168 16.00 11.70 -16.75
C THR A 168 16.97 12.84 -16.48
N ARG A 169 17.55 13.42 -17.52
CA ARG A 169 18.53 14.52 -17.42
C ARG A 169 18.07 15.72 -16.56
N PHE A 170 16.79 15.78 -16.19
CA PHE A 170 16.21 16.74 -15.24
C PHE A 170 16.49 16.43 -13.75
N SER A 171 17.06 15.26 -13.43
CA SER A 171 17.34 14.85 -12.03
C SER A 171 18.74 15.26 -11.55
N LEU A 172 19.58 15.82 -12.43
CA LEU A 172 20.95 16.23 -12.09
C LEU A 172 21.03 17.51 -11.26
N ASP A 173 19.92 18.23 -11.06
CA ASP A 173 19.88 19.47 -10.28
C ASP A 173 19.29 19.29 -8.86
N VAL A 174 19.03 18.06 -8.41
CA VAL A 174 18.66 17.80 -7.00
C VAL A 174 19.91 17.38 -6.23
N SER A 175 20.85 18.32 -6.10
CA SER A 175 21.85 18.26 -5.04
C SER A 175 21.15 18.31 -3.68
N ASN A 176 21.40 17.29 -2.83
CA ASN A 176 21.08 17.18 -1.39
C ASN A 176 19.76 16.55 -0.89
N ASN A 177 19.05 15.71 -1.66
CA ASN A 177 17.98 14.90 -1.07
C ASN A 177 18.38 13.43 -0.91
N SER A 178 18.17 12.89 0.29
CA SER A 178 18.31 11.47 0.63
C SER A 178 17.42 10.62 -0.29
N VAL A 179 18.01 10.12 -1.37
CA VAL A 179 17.33 9.24 -2.33
C VAL A 179 16.97 7.95 -1.61
N ALA A 180 15.68 7.57 -1.64
CA ALA A 180 15.24 6.34 -1.04
C ALA A 180 15.86 5.14 -1.77
N PRO A 181 16.35 4.12 -1.05
CA PRO A 181 16.84 2.91 -1.69
C PRO A 181 15.76 2.27 -2.57
N PRO A 182 16.10 1.69 -3.73
CA PRO A 182 15.13 1.10 -4.66
C PRO A 182 14.22 0.03 -4.01
N GLU A 183 14.71 -0.64 -2.97
CA GLU A 183 13.98 -1.65 -2.18
C GLU A 183 12.74 -1.10 -1.44
N TYR A 184 12.61 0.23 -1.24
CA TYR A 184 11.50 0.80 -0.48
C TYR A 184 10.21 0.99 -1.31
N HIS A 185 10.26 0.90 -2.65
CA HIS A 185 9.08 1.00 -3.55
C HIS A 185 8.01 2.01 -3.07
N ILE A 186 8.40 3.28 -2.85
CA ILE A 186 7.56 4.30 -2.19
C ILE A 186 6.19 4.48 -2.88
N ASP A 187 6.14 4.27 -4.18
CA ASP A 187 4.92 4.30 -4.99
C ASP A 187 3.92 3.19 -4.66
N LEU A 188 4.40 2.07 -4.10
CA LEU A 188 3.59 0.92 -3.66
C LEU A 188 3.29 0.98 -2.15
N ALA A 189 3.74 2.02 -1.46
CA ALA A 189 3.59 2.16 -0.03
C ALA A 189 2.15 2.51 0.37
N GLU A 190 1.54 1.58 1.11
CA GLU A 190 0.20 1.71 1.66
C GLU A 190 0.30 1.72 3.20
N LYS A 191 -0.22 2.78 3.83
CA LYS A 191 -0.39 2.83 5.29
C LYS A 191 -1.31 1.68 5.68
N CYS A 192 -1.03 1.00 6.78
CA CYS A 192 -1.82 -0.15 7.22
C CYS A 192 -1.79 -1.36 6.25
N GLY A 193 -0.79 -1.43 5.36
CA GLY A 193 -0.59 -2.59 4.51
C GLY A 193 -0.40 -3.88 5.31
N ARG A 194 -0.64 -5.01 4.67
CA ARG A 194 -0.39 -6.33 5.26
C ARG A 194 1.07 -6.43 5.72
N GLY A 195 1.28 -7.01 6.91
CA GLY A 195 2.61 -7.11 7.52
C GLY A 195 3.14 -5.81 8.15
N SER A 196 2.40 -4.70 8.06
CA SER A 196 2.77 -3.46 8.72
C SER A 196 2.67 -3.54 10.25
N ARG A 197 3.40 -2.68 10.95
CA ARG A 197 3.38 -2.59 12.41
C ARG A 197 2.02 -2.11 12.89
N LEU A 198 1.46 -1.10 12.24
CA LEU A 198 0.16 -0.55 12.64
C LEU A 198 -0.96 -1.59 12.48
N PHE A 199 -0.93 -2.37 11.41
CA PHE A 199 -1.88 -3.46 11.21
C PHE A 199 -1.71 -4.56 12.28
N ALA A 200 -0.48 -5.04 12.51
CA ALA A 200 -0.22 -6.08 13.49
C ALA A 200 -0.56 -5.68 14.94
N GLN A 201 -0.47 -4.39 15.26
CA GLN A 201 -0.84 -3.84 16.57
C GLN A 201 -2.33 -3.51 16.70
N GLY A 202 -3.15 -3.82 15.70
CA GLY A 202 -4.59 -3.52 15.71
C GLY A 202 -4.92 -2.03 15.65
N ARG A 203 -3.97 -1.18 15.23
CA ARG A 203 -4.16 0.26 15.06
C ARG A 203 -4.80 0.64 13.71
N CYS A 204 -5.00 -0.36 12.86
CA CYS A 204 -5.69 -0.23 11.59
C CYS A 204 -6.94 -1.11 11.61
N THR A 205 -8.08 -0.54 11.27
CA THR A 205 -9.25 -1.32 10.89
C THR A 205 -9.00 -1.89 9.50
N ALA A 206 -9.30 -3.17 9.26
CA ALA A 206 -9.24 -3.72 7.91
C ALA A 206 -10.09 -2.83 6.99
N ALA A 207 -9.54 -2.43 5.85
CA ALA A 207 -10.35 -1.80 4.82
C ALA A 207 -11.52 -2.76 4.51
N PRO A 208 -12.77 -2.26 4.44
CA PRO A 208 -13.92 -3.10 4.12
C PRO A 208 -13.78 -3.80 2.77
#